data_AF-A0A2H4X713-F1
#
_entry.id   AF-A0A2H4X713-F1
#
_cell.length_a   1.000
_cell.length_b   1.000
_cell.length_c   1.000
_cell.angle_alpha   90.00
_cell.angle_beta   90.00
_cell.angle_gamma   90.00
#
_symmetry.space_group_name_H-M   'P 1'
#
loop_
_entity.id
_entity.type
_entity.pdbx_description
1 polymer ?
#
loop_
_entity_poly.entity_id
_entity_poly.type
_entity_poly.pdbx_seq_one_letter_code
_entity_poly.pdbx_strand_id
1 'polypeptide(L)'
;IRTFTTKSFHMCPIPNPANCSRGQEPTDSPDRLCDESQSLSSNLSRKTHILILATTRSGSSFVGQLFNQHPDVFYLFEPLYHVQFALLPKMTQNSSPADRRVMLGASRDLLRSLYDCDLYFMENYIKPQPINHTTDKLFRRGTSKALCSLPVCNALGPSDLYLEEGDCVKKCGCLNMTLAMESCKDHGHVAIKTVRVPEVNDLRALVEDPRLNMKVIQLVRDPRGILASRS
;
A
#
# COMPACT_ATOMS: atom_id res chain seq x y z
N ILE A 1 -8.64 18.03 27.05
CA ILE A 1 -9.35 17.71 25.80
C ILE A 1 -9.08 18.85 24.84
N ARG A 2 -8.17 18.67 23.88
CA ARG A 2 -7.84 19.72 22.89
C ARG A 2 -8.72 19.53 21.67
N THR A 3 -9.46 20.58 21.33
CA THR A 3 -10.45 20.66 20.26
C THR A 3 -9.75 20.60 18.90
N PHE A 4 -10.18 19.68 18.05
CA PHE A 4 -9.71 19.60 16.66
C PHE A 4 -10.45 20.64 15.82
N THR A 5 -9.71 21.52 15.16
CA THR A 5 -10.25 22.41 14.12
C THR A 5 -10.49 21.58 12.87
N THR A 6 -11.76 21.48 12.45
CA THR A 6 -12.18 20.85 11.20
C THR A 6 -11.72 21.71 10.02
N LYS A 7 -10.74 21.24 9.23
CA LYS A 7 -10.57 21.73 7.85
C LYS A 7 -11.55 20.95 6.97
N SER A 8 -12.40 21.65 6.24
CA SER A 8 -13.35 21.03 5.30
C SER A 8 -12.59 20.34 4.17
N PHE A 9 -12.98 19.10 3.88
CA PHE A 9 -12.56 18.43 2.67
C PHE A 9 -13.24 19.09 1.48
N HIS A 10 -12.47 19.66 0.54
CA HIS A 10 -13.01 20.07 -0.75
C HIS A 10 -13.30 18.79 -1.55
N MET A 11 -14.58 18.52 -1.79
CA MET A 11 -14.99 17.55 -2.81
C MET A 11 -14.55 18.06 -4.18
N CYS A 12 -14.07 17.16 -5.04
CA CYS A 12 -13.79 17.47 -6.44
C CYS A 12 -15.06 18.01 -7.13
N PRO A 13 -14.97 19.04 -7.98
CA PRO A 13 -16.11 19.49 -8.77
C PRO A 13 -16.53 18.37 -9.74
N ILE A 14 -17.81 18.04 -9.75
CA ILE A 14 -18.42 17.23 -10.80
C ILE A 14 -18.39 18.08 -12.09
N PRO A 15 -17.94 17.57 -13.24
CA PRO A 15 -17.99 18.31 -14.49
C PRO A 15 -19.45 18.64 -14.82
N ASN A 16 -19.82 19.92 -14.75
CA ASN A 16 -21.15 20.38 -15.10
C ASN A 16 -21.19 20.60 -16.62
N PRO A 17 -22.01 19.87 -17.41
CA PRO A 17 -22.05 20.00 -18.86
C PRO A 17 -22.71 21.31 -19.36
N ALA A 18 -22.92 22.29 -18.47
CA ALA A 18 -23.67 23.52 -18.75
C ALA A 18 -22.86 24.65 -19.41
N ASN A 19 -21.54 24.50 -19.62
CA ASN A 19 -20.69 25.57 -20.16
C ASN A 19 -20.23 25.39 -21.62
N CYS A 20 -20.90 24.53 -22.40
CA CYS A 20 -20.69 24.47 -23.84
C CYS A 20 -21.77 25.29 -24.57
N SER A 21 -21.44 26.50 -25.02
CA SER A 21 -22.30 27.27 -25.93
C SER A 21 -22.31 26.65 -27.33
N ARG A 22 -23.51 26.56 -27.91
CA ARG A 22 -23.80 26.04 -29.25
C ARG A 22 -23.39 27.08 -30.29
N GLY A 23 -22.54 26.71 -31.25
CA GLY A 23 -21.90 27.62 -32.20
C GLY A 23 -22.86 28.37 -33.13
N GLN A 24 -22.36 29.48 -33.68
CA GLN A 24 -22.95 30.15 -34.84
C GLN A 24 -21.89 30.30 -35.94
N GLU A 25 -22.28 29.78 -37.11
CA GLU A 25 -21.73 29.94 -38.46
C GLU A 25 -20.60 29.03 -38.97
N PRO A 26 -20.64 28.66 -40.28
CA PRO A 26 -20.25 27.33 -40.73
C PRO A 26 -19.11 27.40 -41.76
N THR A 27 -17.88 27.60 -41.30
CA THR A 27 -16.66 27.29 -42.08
C THR A 27 -15.48 27.27 -41.11
N ASP A 28 -15.25 26.15 -40.42
CA ASP A 28 -13.90 25.69 -40.05
C ASP A 28 -13.96 24.30 -39.37
N SER A 29 -12.90 23.52 -39.59
CA SER A 29 -12.70 22.13 -39.15
C SER A 29 -12.63 21.95 -37.62
N PRO A 30 -12.98 20.78 -37.06
CA PRO A 30 -13.14 20.58 -35.63
C PRO A 30 -11.81 20.28 -34.94
N ASP A 31 -10.90 21.25 -34.90
CA ASP A 31 -9.70 21.16 -34.07
C ASP A 31 -9.84 22.02 -32.80
N ARG A 32 -9.95 21.26 -31.70
CA ARG A 32 -9.78 21.61 -30.29
C ARG A 32 -9.09 22.95 -30.02
N LEU A 33 -9.82 23.88 -29.41
CA LEU A 33 -9.25 24.88 -28.50
C LEU A 33 -10.17 25.03 -27.29
N CYS A 34 -9.92 24.20 -26.28
CA CYS A 34 -10.18 24.59 -24.89
C CYS A 34 -8.82 25.02 -24.35
N ASP A 35 -8.69 26.30 -24.07
CA ASP A 35 -7.48 26.95 -23.57
C ASP A 35 -6.98 26.23 -22.31
N GLU A 36 -5.70 25.86 -22.29
CA GLU A 36 -5.02 25.27 -21.14
C GLU A 36 -4.89 26.33 -20.04
N SER A 37 -5.95 26.49 -19.25
CA SER A 37 -5.88 27.25 -18.01
C SER A 37 -5.15 26.41 -16.96
N GLN A 38 -3.83 26.61 -16.95
CA GLN A 38 -2.88 26.40 -15.85
C GLN A 38 -2.65 24.93 -15.50
N SER A 39 -1.58 24.39 -16.08
CA SER A 39 -0.77 23.37 -15.44
C SER A 39 -0.58 23.78 -13.98
N LEU A 40 -1.32 23.10 -13.11
CA LEU A 40 -1.01 23.07 -11.69
C LEU A 40 0.41 22.52 -11.68
N SER A 41 1.38 23.42 -11.51
CA SER A 41 2.76 23.08 -11.24
C SER A 41 2.69 21.94 -10.24
N SER A 42 3.02 20.74 -10.73
CA SER A 42 3.11 19.56 -9.90
C SER A 42 4.24 19.88 -8.93
N ASN A 43 3.88 20.47 -7.78
CA ASN A 43 4.59 20.18 -6.55
C ASN A 43 4.78 18.67 -6.61
N LEU A 44 6.02 18.23 -6.79
CA LEU A 44 6.39 16.83 -6.82
C LEU A 44 5.84 16.24 -5.51
N SER A 45 4.61 15.73 -5.58
CA SER A 45 3.79 15.56 -4.37
C SER A 45 4.47 14.46 -3.61
N ARG A 46 5.09 14.83 -2.49
CA ARG A 46 5.95 13.93 -1.76
C ARG A 46 5.11 12.73 -1.34
N LYS A 47 5.39 11.58 -1.95
CA LYS A 47 4.71 10.31 -1.74
C LYS A 47 4.43 10.13 -0.24
N THR A 48 3.16 9.87 0.10
CA THR A 48 2.78 9.69 1.51
C THR A 48 2.90 8.21 1.87
N HIS A 49 3.60 7.93 2.96
CA HIS A 49 3.90 6.58 3.41
C HIS A 49 3.05 6.29 4.64
N ILE A 50 2.16 5.31 4.55
CA ILE A 50 1.15 5.04 5.57
C ILE A 50 1.46 3.68 6.21
N LEU A 51 1.80 3.70 7.50
CA LEU A 51 1.97 2.49 8.30
C LEU A 51 0.72 2.22 9.11
N ILE A 52 0.00 1.15 8.79
CA ILE A 52 -1.09 0.63 9.62
C ILE A 52 -0.49 -0.39 10.58
N LEU A 53 -0.18 0.07 11.79
CA LEU A 53 0.36 -0.76 12.86
C LEU A 53 -0.78 -1.28 13.73
N ALA A 54 -0.88 -2.59 13.90
CA ALA A 54 -2.00 -3.18 14.62
C ALA A 54 -1.62 -4.49 15.31
N THR A 55 -2.50 -5.00 16.17
CA THR A 55 -2.45 -6.40 16.63
C THR A 55 -3.39 -7.27 15.80
N THR A 56 -3.30 -8.60 15.95
CA THR A 56 -4.25 -9.51 15.32
C THR A 56 -5.68 -9.27 15.83
N ARG A 57 -6.68 -9.53 14.98
CA ARG A 57 -8.11 -9.39 15.30
C ARG A 57 -8.55 -7.96 15.70
N SER A 58 -7.80 -6.95 15.31
CA SER A 58 -8.08 -5.52 15.57
C SER A 58 -8.97 -4.84 14.53
N GLY A 59 -9.39 -5.55 13.48
CA GLY A 59 -10.05 -4.94 12.32
C GLY A 59 -9.07 -4.30 11.33
N SER A 60 -7.75 -4.46 11.51
CA SER A 60 -6.73 -3.88 10.63
C SER A 60 -6.83 -4.31 9.16
N SER A 61 -7.33 -5.51 8.88
CA SER A 61 -7.60 -5.96 7.51
C SER A 61 -8.70 -5.13 6.84
N PHE A 62 -9.76 -4.78 7.58
CA PHE A 62 -10.84 -3.93 7.08
C PHE A 62 -10.32 -2.50 6.82
N VAL A 63 -9.58 -1.92 7.78
CA VAL A 63 -8.97 -0.59 7.61
C VAL A 63 -8.00 -0.57 6.43
N GLY A 64 -7.17 -1.60 6.26
CA GLY A 64 -6.29 -1.71 5.11
C GLY A 64 -7.05 -1.78 3.77
N GLN A 65 -8.17 -2.49 3.72
CA GLN A 65 -9.00 -2.54 2.53
C GLN A 65 -9.65 -1.19 2.19
N LEU A 66 -9.96 -0.34 3.17
CA LEU A 66 -10.44 1.02 2.91
C LEU A 66 -9.40 1.84 2.14
N PHE A 67 -8.12 1.75 2.50
CA PHE A 67 -7.03 2.39 1.75
C PHE A 67 -6.87 1.80 0.35
N ASN A 68 -6.96 0.47 0.23
CA ASN A 68 -6.85 -0.25 -1.03
C ASN A 68 -7.96 0.08 -2.06
N GLN A 69 -9.05 0.74 -1.65
CA GLN A 69 -10.07 1.22 -2.58
C GLN A 69 -9.67 2.50 -3.32
N HIS A 70 -8.71 3.26 -2.80
CA HIS A 70 -8.28 4.51 -3.41
C HIS A 70 -7.36 4.23 -4.61
N PRO A 71 -7.62 4.81 -5.81
CA PRO A 71 -6.86 4.49 -7.02
C PRO A 71 -5.39 4.89 -6.94
N ASP A 72 -5.06 5.88 -6.10
CA ASP A 72 -3.70 6.39 -5.92
C ASP A 72 -2.94 5.78 -4.72
N VAL A 73 -3.45 4.68 -4.15
CA VAL A 73 -2.80 3.96 -3.04
C VAL A 73 -2.27 2.60 -3.48
N PHE A 74 -0.95 2.42 -3.38
CA PHE A 74 -0.31 1.11 -3.46
C PHE A 74 -0.34 0.43 -2.08
N TYR A 75 -1.19 -0.58 -1.92
CA TYR A 75 -1.40 -1.26 -0.64
C TYR A 75 -0.65 -2.61 -0.56
N LEU A 76 0.03 -2.87 0.56
CA LEU A 76 0.64 -4.16 0.88
C LEU A 76 0.12 -4.72 2.21
N PHE A 77 -0.36 -5.96 2.16
CA PHE A 77 -0.82 -6.70 3.32
C PHE A 77 0.32 -7.51 3.94
N GLU A 78 0.77 -7.10 5.13
CA GLU A 78 1.67 -7.89 5.97
C GLU A 78 2.98 -8.37 5.31
N PRO A 79 3.75 -7.51 4.62
CA PRO A 79 4.99 -7.93 3.95
C PRO A 79 6.05 -8.49 4.93
N LEU A 80 6.01 -8.06 6.20
CA LEU A 80 6.88 -8.57 7.26
C LEU A 80 6.65 -10.06 7.60
N TYR A 81 5.60 -10.69 7.07
CA TYR A 81 5.43 -12.14 7.12
C TYR A 81 6.68 -12.86 6.63
N HIS A 82 7.26 -12.40 5.53
CA HIS A 82 8.44 -13.02 4.93
C HIS A 82 9.67 -12.91 5.81
N VAL A 83 9.89 -11.77 6.45
CA VAL A 83 11.01 -11.58 7.39
C VAL A 83 10.88 -12.54 8.56
N GLN A 84 9.69 -12.61 9.17
CA GLN A 84 9.41 -13.53 10.27
C GLN A 84 9.63 -14.98 9.83
N PHE A 85 9.05 -15.39 8.71
CA PHE A 85 9.15 -16.76 8.21
C PHE A 85 10.59 -17.16 7.84
N ALA A 86 11.37 -16.24 7.26
CA ALA A 86 12.75 -16.51 6.85
C ALA A 86 13.75 -16.56 8.03
N LEU A 87 13.46 -15.84 9.12
CA LEU A 87 14.37 -15.72 10.26
C LEU A 87 13.98 -16.60 11.45
N LEU A 88 12.69 -16.90 11.67
CA LEU A 88 12.25 -17.74 12.80
C LEU A 88 12.93 -19.11 12.85
N PRO A 89 13.08 -19.87 11.73
CA PRO A 89 13.76 -21.18 11.76
C PRO A 89 15.24 -21.10 12.16
N LYS A 90 15.86 -19.91 12.07
CA LYS A 90 17.27 -19.67 12.40
C LYS A 90 17.47 -19.25 13.85
N MET A 91 16.39 -18.97 14.58
CA MET A 91 16.42 -18.48 15.95
C MET A 91 16.34 -19.66 16.93
N THR A 92 17.09 -19.57 18.02
CA THR A 92 17.05 -20.58 19.08
C THR A 92 15.70 -20.53 19.83
N GLN A 93 15.27 -21.66 20.41
CA GLN A 93 13.98 -21.79 21.11
C GLN A 93 13.77 -20.73 22.21
N ASN A 94 14.85 -20.19 22.78
CA ASN A 94 14.82 -19.01 23.65
C ASN A 94 15.16 -17.78 22.82
N SER A 95 14.14 -17.05 22.36
CA SER A 95 14.33 -15.83 21.57
C SER A 95 15.23 -14.84 22.32
N SER A 96 16.51 -14.78 21.94
CA SER A 96 17.45 -13.91 22.63
C SER A 96 17.11 -12.45 22.33
N PRO A 97 17.49 -11.49 23.21
CA PRO A 97 17.36 -10.07 22.90
C PRO A 97 18.08 -9.68 21.60
N ALA A 98 19.14 -10.41 21.23
CA ALA A 98 19.86 -10.25 19.97
C ALA A 98 19.01 -10.70 18.78
N ASP A 99 18.34 -11.85 18.87
CA ASP A 99 17.44 -12.36 17.83
C ASP A 99 16.29 -11.39 17.56
N ARG A 100 15.67 -10.85 18.63
CA ARG A 100 14.65 -9.80 18.50
C ARG A 100 15.20 -8.57 17.78
N ARG A 101 16.41 -8.13 18.12
CA ARG A 101 17.05 -6.98 17.46
C ARG A 101 17.29 -7.22 15.97
N VAL A 102 17.71 -8.43 15.59
CA VAL A 102 17.89 -8.82 14.18
C VAL A 102 16.55 -8.81 13.45
N MET A 103 15.49 -9.39 14.02
CA MET A 103 14.15 -9.39 13.42
C MET A 103 13.62 -7.97 13.19
N LEU A 104 13.77 -7.10 14.19
CA LEU A 104 13.33 -5.71 14.11
C LEU A 104 14.16 -4.90 13.12
N GLY A 105 15.47 -5.11 13.07
CA GLY A 105 16.36 -4.50 12.08
C GLY A 105 15.97 -4.86 10.65
N ALA A 106 15.83 -6.17 10.36
CA ALA A 106 15.39 -6.66 9.06
C ALA A 106 13.99 -6.14 8.68
N SER A 107 13.08 -6.06 9.66
CA SER A 107 11.73 -5.52 9.45
C SER A 107 11.75 -4.03 9.09
N ARG A 108 12.55 -3.23 9.80
CA ARG A 108 12.73 -1.80 9.53
C ARG A 108 13.32 -1.59 8.14
N ASP A 109 14.35 -2.36 7.78
CA ASP A 109 15.05 -2.23 6.51
C ASP A 109 14.14 -2.62 5.33
N LEU A 110 13.34 -3.69 5.48
CA LEU A 110 12.33 -4.06 4.49
C LEU A 110 11.24 -2.97 4.36
N LEU A 111 10.71 -2.43 5.46
CA LEU A 111 9.71 -1.37 5.38
C LEU A 111 10.24 -0.13 4.66
N ARG A 112 11.48 0.28 4.95
CA ARG A 112 12.14 1.41 4.28
C ARG A 112 12.24 1.19 2.77
N SER A 113 12.75 0.04 2.37
CA SER A 113 12.90 -0.33 0.96
C SER A 113 11.53 -0.38 0.23
N LEU A 114 10.50 -0.96 0.86
CA LEU A 114 9.15 -0.98 0.29
C LEU A 114 8.52 0.41 0.16
N TYR A 115 8.76 1.33 1.09
CA TYR A 115 8.29 2.71 0.99
C TYR A 115 9.01 3.49 -0.12
N ASP A 116 10.27 3.16 -0.40
CA ASP A 116 11.02 3.65 -1.56
C ASP A 116 10.64 2.91 -2.88
N CYS A 117 9.62 2.03 -2.84
CA CYS A 117 9.17 1.19 -3.96
C CYS A 117 10.26 0.25 -4.53
N ASP A 118 11.23 -0.14 -3.72
CA ASP A 118 12.19 -1.20 -4.02
C ASP A 118 11.65 -2.54 -3.51
N LEU A 119 10.98 -3.29 -4.38
CA LEU A 119 10.44 -4.60 -4.00
C LEU A 119 11.49 -5.71 -4.10
N TYR A 120 12.61 -5.50 -4.81
CA TYR A 120 13.66 -6.52 -4.94
C TYR A 120 14.28 -6.89 -3.59
N PHE A 121 14.34 -5.95 -2.64
CA PHE A 121 14.82 -6.24 -1.29
C PHE A 121 14.01 -7.36 -0.60
N MET A 122 12.72 -7.48 -0.93
CA MET A 122 11.83 -8.51 -0.37
C MET A 122 12.21 -9.93 -0.84
N GLU A 123 12.86 -10.08 -2.00
CA GLU A 123 13.27 -11.37 -2.56
C GLU A 123 14.22 -12.15 -1.62
N ASN A 124 14.97 -11.43 -0.79
CA ASN A 124 15.83 -12.01 0.25
C ASN A 124 15.06 -12.85 1.28
N TYR A 125 13.78 -12.54 1.48
CA TYR A 125 12.92 -13.15 2.49
C TYR A 125 11.86 -14.10 1.91
N ILE A 126 11.62 -14.09 0.60
CA ILE A 126 10.66 -14.97 -0.06
C ILE A 126 11.27 -16.37 -0.26
N LYS A 127 10.47 -17.42 -0.01
CA LYS A 127 10.87 -18.82 -0.18
C LYS A 127 9.82 -19.62 -0.97
N PRO A 128 10.22 -20.37 -2.03
CA PRO A 128 11.52 -20.36 -2.72
C PRO A 128 11.92 -18.96 -3.21
N GLN A 129 13.23 -18.76 -3.46
CA GLN A 129 13.71 -17.49 -3.99
C GLN A 129 13.07 -17.22 -5.36
N PRO A 130 12.68 -15.97 -5.63
CA PRO A 130 12.20 -15.56 -6.95
C PRO A 130 13.22 -15.87 -8.05
N ILE A 131 12.73 -16.28 -9.22
CA ILE A 131 13.54 -16.53 -10.42
C ILE A 131 13.19 -15.42 -11.41
N ASN A 132 14.20 -14.72 -11.94
CA ASN A 132 14.00 -13.57 -12.84
C ASN A 132 12.98 -12.55 -12.26
N HIS A 133 13.15 -12.20 -10.98
CA HIS A 133 12.27 -11.28 -10.25
C HIS A 133 10.79 -11.67 -10.28
N THR A 134 10.50 -12.97 -10.41
CA THR A 134 9.14 -13.49 -10.55
C THR A 134 8.83 -14.51 -9.44
N THR A 135 7.66 -14.40 -8.80
CA THR A 135 7.27 -15.28 -7.69
C THR A 135 5.76 -15.45 -7.54
N ASP A 136 5.30 -16.66 -7.20
CA ASP A 136 3.92 -16.95 -6.79
C ASP A 136 3.75 -16.94 -5.25
N LYS A 137 4.83 -16.69 -4.50
CA LYS A 137 4.87 -16.85 -3.04
C LYS A 137 4.71 -15.57 -2.24
N LEU A 138 4.33 -14.46 -2.87
CA LEU A 138 4.05 -13.24 -2.12
C LEU A 138 2.80 -13.43 -1.24
N PHE A 139 3.01 -13.38 0.09
CA PHE A 139 1.95 -13.50 1.08
C PHE A 139 0.79 -12.54 0.79
N ARG A 140 -0.41 -13.10 0.63
CA ARG A 140 -1.66 -12.34 0.45
C ARG A 140 -1.60 -11.32 -0.70
N ARG A 141 -0.84 -11.60 -1.77
CA ARG A 141 -0.74 -10.76 -2.98
C ARG A 141 -2.11 -10.26 -3.45
N GLY A 142 -3.09 -11.17 -3.52
CA GLY A 142 -4.42 -10.88 -4.06
C GLY A 142 -5.23 -9.84 -3.28
N THR A 143 -4.78 -9.45 -2.08
CA THR A 143 -5.39 -8.36 -1.32
C THR A 143 -5.06 -6.97 -1.86
N SER A 144 -4.00 -6.84 -2.68
CA SER A 144 -3.57 -5.57 -3.23
C SER A 144 -4.20 -5.36 -4.61
N LYS A 145 -5.01 -4.31 -4.73
CA LYS A 145 -5.67 -4.00 -6.01
C LYS A 145 -4.64 -3.68 -7.09
N ALA A 146 -3.59 -2.93 -6.75
CA ALA A 146 -2.50 -2.58 -7.65
C ALA A 146 -1.74 -3.81 -8.19
N LEU A 147 -1.59 -4.87 -7.38
CA LEU A 147 -0.95 -6.13 -7.83
C LEU A 147 -1.89 -7.05 -8.62
N CYS A 148 -3.18 -6.71 -8.63
CA CYS A 148 -4.29 -7.38 -9.29
C CYS A 148 -4.95 -6.47 -10.34
N SER A 149 -4.18 -5.57 -10.93
CA SER A 149 -4.64 -4.69 -12.01
C SER A 149 -3.50 -4.44 -12.98
N LEU A 150 -3.82 -3.84 -14.13
CA LEU A 150 -2.80 -3.34 -15.04
C LEU A 150 -1.88 -2.33 -14.33
N PRO A 151 -0.58 -2.28 -14.66
CA PRO A 151 0.13 -3.15 -15.61
C PRO A 151 0.60 -4.49 -15.01
N VAL A 152 0.47 -4.69 -13.69
CA VAL A 152 1.03 -5.86 -12.97
C VAL A 152 0.33 -7.17 -13.35
N CYS A 153 -0.99 -7.10 -13.60
CA CYS A 153 -1.79 -8.22 -14.05
C CYS A 153 -2.61 -7.80 -15.28
N ASN A 154 -2.32 -8.43 -16.42
CA ASN A 154 -2.99 -8.20 -17.70
C ASN A 154 -4.14 -9.18 -18.00
N ALA A 155 -4.33 -10.19 -17.16
CA ALA A 155 -5.32 -11.25 -17.36
C ALA A 155 -6.75 -10.84 -16.94
N LEU A 156 -6.92 -9.65 -16.35
CA LEU A 156 -8.18 -9.18 -15.80
C LEU A 156 -8.85 -8.19 -16.74
N GLY A 157 -10.11 -8.45 -17.07
CA GLY A 157 -10.90 -7.65 -18.01
C GLY A 157 -11.85 -6.65 -17.33
N PRO A 158 -12.67 -5.92 -18.11
CA PRO A 158 -13.67 -4.98 -17.57
C PRO A 158 -14.75 -5.65 -16.71
N SER A 159 -15.01 -6.94 -16.92
CA SER A 159 -16.01 -7.71 -16.18
C SER A 159 -15.55 -8.16 -14.78
N ASP A 160 -14.28 -7.93 -14.46
CA ASP A 160 -13.59 -8.41 -13.26
C ASP A 160 -13.56 -7.34 -12.14
N LEU A 161 -14.60 -6.50 -12.09
CA LEU A 161 -14.71 -5.35 -11.16
C LEU A 161 -14.68 -5.75 -9.67
N TYR A 162 -15.10 -6.97 -9.34
CA TYR A 162 -15.07 -7.52 -7.99
C TYR A 162 -14.32 -8.85 -7.98
N LEU A 163 -12.99 -8.77 -7.93
CA LEU A 163 -12.16 -9.95 -7.76
C LEU A 163 -11.99 -10.31 -6.28
N GLU A 164 -12.34 -11.54 -5.93
CA GLU A 164 -11.86 -12.12 -4.68
C GLU A 164 -10.34 -12.33 -4.73
N GLU A 165 -9.70 -12.25 -3.57
CA GLU A 165 -8.24 -12.41 -3.44
C GLU A 165 -7.72 -13.70 -4.10
N GLY A 166 -8.44 -14.80 -3.92
CA GLY A 166 -8.07 -16.11 -4.47
C GLY A 166 -8.13 -16.16 -6.00
N ASP A 167 -9.05 -15.41 -6.61
CA ASP A 167 -9.21 -15.38 -8.06
C ASP A 167 -8.12 -14.54 -8.73
N CYS A 168 -7.63 -13.51 -8.05
CA CYS A 168 -6.53 -12.70 -8.56
C CYS A 168 -5.29 -13.56 -8.75
N VAL A 169 -4.92 -14.34 -7.72
CA VAL A 169 -3.72 -15.19 -7.79
C VAL A 169 -3.85 -16.24 -8.89
N LYS A 170 -5.04 -16.85 -9.04
CA LYS A 170 -5.29 -17.85 -10.09
C LYS A 170 -5.19 -17.26 -11.50
N LYS A 171 -5.79 -16.09 -11.73
CA LYS A 171 -5.83 -15.46 -13.06
C LYS A 171 -4.49 -14.80 -13.43
N CYS A 172 -3.84 -14.13 -12.48
CA CYS A 172 -2.62 -13.36 -12.72
C CYS A 172 -1.33 -14.19 -12.69
N GLY A 173 -1.38 -15.44 -12.21
CA GLY A 173 -0.21 -16.32 -12.13
C GLY A 173 0.90 -15.76 -11.23
N CYS A 174 2.16 -15.94 -11.63
CA CYS A 174 3.31 -15.42 -10.89
C CYS A 174 3.36 -13.88 -10.92
N LEU A 175 3.84 -13.28 -9.84
CA LEU A 175 4.03 -11.83 -9.74
C LEU A 175 5.38 -11.46 -10.34
N ASN A 176 5.36 -10.56 -11.32
CA ASN A 176 6.56 -9.87 -11.77
C ASN A 176 6.84 -8.68 -10.83
N MET A 177 7.95 -8.76 -10.08
CA MET A 177 8.33 -7.75 -9.08
C MET A 177 8.73 -6.43 -9.73
N THR A 178 9.29 -6.45 -10.95
CA THR A 178 9.63 -5.23 -11.71
C THR A 178 8.38 -4.42 -12.03
N LEU A 179 7.34 -5.06 -12.57
CA LEU A 179 6.06 -4.38 -12.85
C LEU A 179 5.40 -3.89 -11.56
N ALA A 180 5.52 -4.64 -10.46
CA ALA A 180 5.01 -4.22 -9.17
C ALA A 180 5.75 -2.99 -8.61
N MET A 181 7.07 -2.87 -8.86
CA MET A 181 7.85 -1.68 -8.48
C MET A 181 7.45 -0.46 -9.30
N GLU A 182 7.27 -0.61 -10.61
CA GLU A 182 6.80 0.45 -11.49
C GLU A 182 5.41 0.92 -11.06
N SER A 183 4.48 -0.01 -10.87
CA SER A 183 3.16 0.28 -10.32
C SER A 183 3.26 1.01 -8.97
N CYS A 184 4.10 0.55 -8.03
CA CYS A 184 4.30 1.26 -6.76
C CYS A 184 4.75 2.69 -6.98
N LYS A 185 5.71 2.94 -7.88
CA LYS A 185 6.24 4.28 -8.17
C LYS A 185 5.17 5.21 -8.73
N ASP A 186 4.26 4.68 -9.55
CA ASP A 186 3.18 5.44 -10.18
C ASP A 186 2.07 5.89 -9.21
N HIS A 187 1.97 5.29 -8.01
CA HIS A 187 1.00 5.70 -7.00
C HIS A 187 1.56 6.81 -6.08
N GLY A 188 0.77 7.83 -5.77
CA GLY A 188 1.12 8.91 -4.84
C GLY A 188 1.19 8.49 -3.37
N HIS A 189 0.65 7.32 -3.02
CA HIS A 189 0.62 6.82 -1.65
C HIS A 189 1.02 5.34 -1.56
N VAL A 190 1.75 4.97 -0.50
CA VAL A 190 2.09 3.57 -0.20
C VAL A 190 1.58 3.24 1.20
N ALA A 191 0.64 2.31 1.29
CA ALA A 191 0.05 1.88 2.55
C ALA A 191 0.47 0.45 2.89
N ILE A 192 1.12 0.27 4.03
CA ILE A 192 1.58 -1.04 4.51
C ILE A 192 0.89 -1.36 5.83
N LYS A 193 0.18 -2.49 5.87
CA LYS A 193 -0.38 -3.03 7.10
C LYS A 193 0.55 -4.07 7.71
N THR A 194 0.81 -4.01 9.01
CA THR A 194 1.57 -5.04 9.73
C THR A 194 1.05 -5.29 11.14
N VAL A 195 1.19 -6.54 11.57
CA VAL A 195 0.93 -6.98 12.95
C VAL A 195 2.16 -7.58 13.64
N ARG A 196 3.32 -7.52 12.98
CA ARG A 196 4.57 -8.19 13.41
C ARG A 196 5.57 -7.25 14.07
N VAL A 197 5.16 -6.02 14.33
CA VAL A 197 5.96 -5.02 15.04
C VAL A 197 5.26 -4.77 16.38
N PRO A 198 5.91 -5.05 17.52
CA PRO A 198 5.29 -4.92 18.83
C PRO A 198 4.87 -3.48 19.15
N GLU A 199 5.78 -2.53 18.94
CA GLU A 199 5.57 -1.14 19.33
C GLU A 199 6.03 -0.16 18.24
N VAL A 200 5.39 1.01 18.14
CA VAL A 200 5.81 2.07 17.21
C VAL A 200 7.28 2.47 17.46
N ASN A 201 7.70 2.47 18.73
CA ASN A 201 9.07 2.82 19.12
C ASN A 201 10.13 1.88 18.52
N ASP A 202 9.78 0.61 18.22
CA ASP A 202 10.68 -0.32 17.55
C ASP A 202 11.02 0.15 16.11
N LEU A 203 10.20 1.03 15.52
CA LEU A 203 10.38 1.62 14.19
C LEU A 203 10.71 3.12 14.24
N ARG A 204 11.16 3.64 15.38
CA ARG A 204 11.45 5.07 15.56
C ARG A 204 12.33 5.66 14.45
N ALA A 205 13.42 4.96 14.10
CA ALA A 205 14.34 5.39 13.05
C ALA A 205 13.71 5.45 11.64
N LEU A 206 12.63 4.69 11.39
CA LEU A 206 11.87 4.76 10.15
C LEU A 206 10.87 5.92 10.18
N VAL A 207 10.13 6.07 11.30
CA VAL A 207 9.10 7.09 11.46
C VAL A 207 9.69 8.50 11.49
N GLU A 208 10.88 8.67 12.06
CA GLU A 208 11.59 9.95 12.15
C GLU A 208 12.48 10.24 10.92
N ASP A 209 12.54 9.34 9.92
CA ASP A 209 13.35 9.57 8.72
C ASP A 209 12.83 10.77 7.92
N PRO A 210 13.61 11.87 7.80
CA PRO A 210 13.16 13.09 7.14
C PRO A 210 13.02 12.94 5.62
N ARG A 211 13.34 11.77 5.05
CA ARG A 211 13.15 11.42 3.63
C ARG A 211 11.80 10.75 3.39
N LEU A 212 11.16 10.21 4.43
CA LEU A 212 9.82 9.61 4.35
C LEU A 212 8.75 10.57 4.89
N ASN A 213 7.70 10.84 4.10
CA ASN A 213 6.48 11.48 4.61
C ASN A 213 5.60 10.43 5.30
N MET A 214 6.01 9.99 6.50
CA MET A 214 5.36 8.92 7.24
C MET A 214 4.10 9.38 7.99
N LYS A 215 3.03 8.57 7.90
CA LYS A 215 1.81 8.65 8.70
C LYS A 215 1.59 7.30 9.36
N VAL A 216 1.46 7.27 10.68
CA VAL A 216 1.25 6.03 11.44
C VAL A 216 -0.19 5.99 11.93
N ILE A 217 -0.89 4.92 11.60
CA ILE A 217 -2.24 4.61 12.11
C ILE A 217 -2.06 3.42 13.05
N GLN A 218 -2.16 3.68 14.36
CA GLN A 218 -2.07 2.63 15.36
C GLN A 218 -3.48 2.15 15.74
N LEU A 219 -3.78 0.89 15.42
CA LEU A 219 -5.05 0.26 15.78
C LEU A 219 -4.89 -0.52 17.07
N VAL A 220 -5.53 -0.05 18.13
CA VAL A 220 -5.53 -0.66 19.46
C VAL A 220 -6.92 -1.22 19.73
N ARG A 221 -6.99 -2.49 20.15
CA ARG A 221 -8.25 -3.09 20.61
C ARG A 221 -8.58 -2.57 21.99
N ASP A 222 -9.86 -2.32 22.24
CA ASP A 222 -10.35 -2.03 23.59
C ASP A 222 -10.02 -3.24 24.51
N PRO A 223 -9.26 -3.04 25.60
CA PRO A 223 -8.88 -4.11 26.51
C PRO A 223 -10.09 -4.80 27.14
N ARG A 224 -11.21 -4.09 27.34
CA ARG A 224 -12.46 -4.67 27.87
C ARG A 224 -13.04 -5.68 26.89
N GLY A 225 -13.01 -5.37 25.60
CA GLY A 225 -13.45 -6.28 24.54
C GLY A 225 -12.52 -7.49 24.35
N ILE A 226 -11.25 -7.37 24.73
CA ILE A 226 -10.31 -8.50 24.78
C ILE A 226 -10.64 -9.39 25.98
N LEU A 227 -10.77 -8.82 27.18
CA LEU A 227 -11.04 -9.56 28.41
C LEU A 227 -12.41 -10.24 28.41
N ALA A 228 -13.42 -9.63 27.78
CA ALA A 228 -14.76 -10.20 27.64
C ALA A 228 -14.84 -11.27 26.52
N SER A 229 -13.88 -11.30 25.60
CA SER A 229 -13.80 -12.30 24.54
C SER A 229 -13.23 -13.60 25.11
N ARG A 230 -14.11 -14.46 25.65
CA ARG A 230 -13.76 -15.83 26.03
C ARG A 230 -13.44 -16.62 24.75
N SER A 231 -12.17 -16.90 24.52
CA SER A 231 -11.70 -17.89 23.54
C SER A 231 -11.63 -19.27 24.18
#